data_AF-A0A3A9K3Z6-F1
#
_entry.id   AF-A0A3A9K3Z6-F1
#
_cell.length_a   1.000
_cell.length_b   1.000
_cell.length_c   1.000
_cell.angle_alpha   90.00
_cell.angle_beta   90.00
_cell.angle_gamma   90.00
#
_symmetry.space_group_name_H-M   'P 1'
#
loop_
_entity.id
_entity.type
_entity.pdbx_description
1 polymer ?
#
loop_
_entity_poly.entity_id
_entity_poly.type
_entity_poly.pdbx_seq_one_letter_code
_entity_poly.pdbx_strand_id
1 'polypeptide(L)'
;MEKLIKWIGLGIFIGWSLAILVNYSIYMHATSQLTLVHPMVDGILFMALMFGIYVFIWRSVRKKVSIASFQLGAFGAVALVLAVIFAI
;
A
#
# COMPACT_ATOMS: atom_id res chain seq x y z
N MET A 1 -9.13 -18.30 -10.39
CA MET A 1 -8.29 -17.75 -9.31
C MET A 1 -7.63 -16.42 -9.67
N GLU A 2 -6.94 -16.30 -10.82
CA GLU A 2 -6.17 -15.09 -11.13
C GLU A 2 -7.00 -13.79 -11.26
N LYS A 3 -8.18 -13.86 -11.86
CA LYS A 3 -9.08 -12.70 -11.98
C LYS A 3 -9.56 -12.25 -10.60
N LEU A 4 -9.97 -13.20 -9.75
CA LEU A 4 -10.45 -12.92 -8.39
C LEU A 4 -9.39 -12.18 -7.56
N ILE A 5 -8.15 -12.66 -7.59
CA ILE A 5 -7.04 -12.06 -6.83
C ILE A 5 -6.81 -10.60 -7.27
N LYS A 6 -6.79 -10.33 -8.58
CA LYS A 6 -6.70 -8.95 -9.09
C LYS A 6 -7.87 -8.06 -8.65
N TRP A 7 -9.10 -8.57 -8.68
CA TRP A 7 -10.29 -7.83 -8.22
C TRP A 7 -10.25 -7.55 -6.72
N ILE A 8 -9.75 -8.46 -5.90
CA ILE A 8 -9.53 -8.24 -4.47
C ILE A 8 -8.52 -7.11 -4.27
N GLY A 9 -7.37 -7.16 -4.94
CA GLY A 9 -6.36 -6.09 -4.84
C GLY A 9 -6.90 -4.73 -5.27
N LEU A 10 -7.67 -4.69 -6.36
CA LEU A 10 -8.30 -3.46 -6.85
C LEU A 10 -9.37 -2.95 -5.87
N GLY A 11 -10.18 -3.85 -5.31
CA GLY A 11 -11.19 -3.52 -4.31
C GLY A 11 -10.58 -2.95 -3.03
N ILE A 12 -9.47 -3.52 -2.56
CA ILE A 12 -8.72 -2.99 -1.41
C ILE A 12 -8.19 -1.59 -1.73
N PHE A 13 -7.59 -1.38 -2.91
CA PHE A 13 -7.07 -0.07 -3.31
C PHE A 13 -8.17 1.00 -3.38
N ILE A 14 -9.28 0.70 -4.06
CA ILE A 14 -10.40 1.64 -4.20
C ILE A 14 -11.08 1.88 -2.85
N GLY A 15 -11.37 0.81 -2.11
CA GLY A 15 -12.05 0.90 -0.82
C GLY A 15 -11.25 1.69 0.20
N TRP A 16 -9.93 1.48 0.27
CA TRP A 16 -9.06 2.26 1.15
C TRP A 16 -8.95 3.71 0.72
N SER A 17 -8.81 3.98 -0.59
CA SER A 17 -8.74 5.36 -1.10
C SER A 17 -10.02 6.13 -0.77
N LEU A 18 -11.19 5.51 -0.97
CA LEU A 18 -12.47 6.10 -0.59
C LEU A 18 -12.59 6.30 0.93
N ALA A 19 -12.12 5.35 1.73
CA ALA A 19 -12.15 5.47 3.18
C ALA A 19 -11.35 6.69 3.66
N ILE A 20 -10.19 6.96 3.09
CA ILE A 20 -9.41 8.17 3.42
C ILE A 20 -10.09 9.44 2.94
N LEU A 21 -10.66 9.45 1.73
CA LEU A 21 -11.38 10.62 1.23
C LEU A 21 -12.55 11.00 2.14
N VAL A 22 -13.32 10.01 2.60
CA VAL A 22 -14.49 10.24 3.45
C VAL A 22 -14.10 10.61 4.89
N ASN A 23 -13.02 10.04 5.41
CA ASN A 23 -12.60 10.24 6.80
C ASN A 23 -11.47 11.27 6.94
N TYR A 24 -11.14 12.01 5.88
CA TYR A 24 -9.99 12.91 5.87
C TYR A 24 -10.03 13.97 6.98
N SER A 25 -11.21 14.52 7.27
CA SER A 25 -11.39 15.50 8.34
C SER A 25 -10.95 14.97 9.71
N ILE A 26 -11.15 13.67 9.97
CA ILE A 26 -10.73 13.02 11.22
C ILE A 26 -9.20 12.92 11.27
N TYR A 27 -8.58 12.49 10.17
CA TYR A 27 -7.13 12.31 10.08
C TYR A 27 -6.35 13.63 10.14
N MET A 28 -6.92 14.73 9.63
CA MET A 28 -6.28 16.04 9.69
C MET A 28 -6.10 16.55 11.13
N HIS A 29 -7.03 16.20 12.03
CA HIS A 29 -6.98 16.64 13.43
C HIS A 29 -6.27 15.64 14.35
N ALA A 30 -6.23 14.36 13.99
CA ALA A 30 -5.64 13.30 14.81
C ALA A 30 -4.12 13.13 14.62
N THR A 31 -3.55 13.66 13.54
CA THR A 31 -2.18 13.32 13.13
C THR A 31 -1.33 14.56 12.89
N SER A 32 -0.29 14.76 13.71
CA SER A 32 0.78 15.74 13.49
C SER A 32 1.88 15.18 12.60
N GLN A 33 1.51 14.39 11.57
CA GLN A 33 2.46 13.72 10.70
C GLN A 33 3.10 14.71 9.74
N LEU A 34 4.41 14.56 9.52
CA LEU A 34 5.13 15.28 8.49
C LEU A 34 4.58 14.84 7.12
N THR A 35 4.02 15.78 6.36
CA THR A 35 3.48 15.52 5.03
C THR A 35 4.35 16.18 3.97
N LEU A 36 4.54 15.50 2.84
CA LEU A 36 5.35 16.00 1.73
C LEU A 36 4.57 17.02 0.91
N VAL A 37 3.27 16.75 0.68
CA VAL A 37 2.38 17.63 -0.10
C VAL A 37 1.09 17.91 0.65
N HIS A 38 0.34 16.85 0.99
CA HIS A 38 -0.93 16.94 1.69
C HIS A 38 -1.30 15.54 2.20
N PRO A 39 -1.76 15.36 3.46
CA PRO A 39 -1.91 14.03 4.04
C PRO A 39 -2.83 13.10 3.23
N MET A 40 -3.87 13.66 2.60
CA MET A 40 -4.75 12.91 1.69
C MET A 40 -4.01 12.40 0.45
N VAL A 41 -3.19 13.25 -0.16
CA VAL A 41 -2.46 12.94 -1.40
C VAL A 41 -1.38 11.92 -1.09
N ASP A 42 -0.63 12.12 -0.01
CA ASP A 42 0.41 11.22 0.45
C ASP A 42 -0.16 9.83 0.77
N GLY A 43 -1.34 9.77 1.39
CA GLY A 43 -2.08 8.51 1.61
C GLY A 43 -2.43 7.80 0.31
N ILE A 44 -3.07 8.49 -0.64
CA ILE A 44 -3.44 7.91 -1.94
C ILE A 44 -2.20 7.42 -2.70
N LEU A 45 -1.13 8.20 -2.71
CA LEU A 45 0.15 7.82 -3.33
C LEU A 45 0.75 6.60 -2.66
N PHE A 46 0.71 6.53 -1.32
CA PHE A 46 1.18 5.35 -0.58
C PHE A 46 0.40 4.09 -0.97
N MET A 47 -0.93 4.14 -1.06
CA MET A 47 -1.67 2.96 -1.49
C MET A 47 -1.52 2.63 -2.97
N ALA A 48 -1.31 3.63 -3.83
CA ALA A 48 -0.98 3.38 -5.22
C ALA A 48 0.36 2.63 -5.34
N LEU A 49 1.35 3.03 -4.53
CA LEU A 49 2.64 2.34 -4.43
C LEU A 49 2.47 0.90 -3.94
N MET A 50 1.72 0.69 -2.85
CA MET A 50 1.46 -0.66 -2.31
C MET A 50 0.72 -1.56 -3.32
N PHE A 51 -0.27 -1.01 -4.03
CA PHE A 51 -0.95 -1.73 -5.10
C PHE A 51 0.00 -2.06 -6.26
N GLY A 52 0.92 -1.14 -6.62
CA GLY A 52 1.97 -1.38 -7.60
C GLY A 52 2.89 -2.55 -7.21
N ILE A 53 3.36 -2.57 -5.95
CA ILE A 53 4.16 -3.68 -5.40
C ILE A 53 3.39 -4.99 -5.47
N TYR A 54 2.12 -4.97 -5.06
CA TYR A 54 1.24 -6.13 -5.14
C TYR A 54 1.13 -6.69 -6.57
N VAL A 55 0.86 -5.84 -7.57
CA VAL A 55 0.77 -6.24 -8.98
C VAL A 55 2.12 -6.78 -9.48
N PHE A 56 3.23 -6.18 -9.05
CA PHE A 56 4.57 -6.62 -9.39
C PHE A 56 4.88 -8.02 -8.85
N ILE A 57 4.65 -8.26 -7.55
CA ILE A 57 4.82 -9.59 -6.92
C ILE A 57 3.92 -10.61 -7.61
N TRP A 58 2.67 -10.26 -7.88
CA TRP A 58 1.72 -11.14 -8.57
C TRP A 58 2.23 -11.59 -9.95
N ARG A 59 2.87 -10.70 -10.71
CA ARG A 59 3.50 -11.07 -11.99
C ARG A 59 4.66 -12.05 -11.79
N SER A 60 5.43 -11.91 -10.72
CA SER A 60 6.53 -12.82 -10.39
C SER A 60 6.06 -14.21 -9.99
N VAL A 61 4.91 -14.34 -9.31
CA VAL A 61 4.33 -15.64 -8.93
C VAL A 61 4.14 -16.54 -10.15
N ARG A 62 3.71 -15.97 -11.28
CA ARG A 62 3.52 -16.73 -12.53
C ARG A 62 4.81 -17.24 -13.16
N LYS A 63 5.94 -16.62 -12.84
CA LYS A 63 7.27 -17.00 -13.37
C LYS A 63 7.96 -17.99 -12.45
N LYS A 64 8.15 -17.60 -11.19
CA LYS A 64 8.79 -18.42 -10.14
C LYS A 64 8.28 -18.00 -8.77
N VAL A 65 7.67 -18.93 -8.05
CA VAL A 65 7.14 -18.69 -6.69
C VAL A 65 8.24 -18.25 -5.73
N SER A 66 9.44 -18.85 -5.81
CA SER A 66 10.59 -18.48 -4.98
C SER A 66 10.97 -16.99 -5.09
N ILE A 67 10.90 -16.41 -6.30
CA ILE A 67 11.16 -14.98 -6.50
C ILE A 67 10.06 -14.13 -5.86
N ALA A 68 8.80 -14.53 -6.01
CA ALA A 68 7.68 -13.83 -5.38
C ALA A 68 7.76 -13.86 -3.85
N SER A 69 8.15 -14.99 -3.26
CA SER A 69 8.36 -15.12 -1.81
C SER A 69 9.49 -14.22 -1.32
N PHE A 70 10.62 -14.18 -2.05
CA PHE A 70 11.72 -13.27 -1.71
C PHE A 70 11.30 -11.80 -1.82
N GLN A 71 10.59 -11.42 -2.89
CA GLN A 71 10.07 -10.07 -3.06
C GLN A 71 9.12 -9.67 -1.94
N LEU A 72 8.21 -10.56 -1.55
CA LEU A 72 7.27 -10.31 -0.45
C LEU A 72 8.03 -10.08 0.87
N GLY A 73 9.01 -10.93 1.17
CA GLY A 73 9.85 -10.77 2.37
C GLY A 73 10.66 -9.47 2.36
N ALA A 74 11.32 -9.16 1.24
CA ALA A 74 12.14 -7.96 1.10
C ALA A 74 11.30 -6.67 1.17
N PHE A 75 10.21 -6.58 0.40
CA PHE A 75 9.33 -5.41 0.43
C PHE A 75 8.62 -5.26 1.79
N GLY A 76 8.23 -6.37 2.42
CA GLY A 76 7.67 -6.36 3.77
C GLY A 76 8.67 -5.85 4.82
N ALA A 77 9.92 -6.30 4.77
CA ALA A 77 10.98 -5.83 5.65
C ALA A 77 11.25 -4.33 5.46
N VAL A 78 11.34 -3.86 4.22
CA VAL A 78 11.52 -2.43 3.92
C VAL A 78 10.32 -1.62 4.44
N ALA A 79 9.09 -2.07 4.22
CA ALA A 79 7.89 -1.40 4.71
C ALA A 79 7.87 -1.31 6.24
N LEU A 80 8.29 -2.37 6.96
CA LEU A 80 8.40 -2.36 8.42
C LEU A 80 9.45 -1.37 8.92
N VAL A 81 10.63 -1.34 8.29
CA VAL A 81 11.68 -0.38 8.64
C VAL A 81 11.19 1.06 8.44
N LEU A 82 10.55 1.34 7.30
CA LEU A 82 9.97 2.65 7.04
C LEU A 82 8.87 2.98 8.04
N ALA A 83 7.99 2.03 8.37
CA ALA A 83 6.95 2.23 9.36
C ALA A 83 7.55 2.60 10.72
N VAL A 84 8.61 1.92 11.17
CA VAL A 84 9.26 2.26 12.45
C VAL A 84 9.90 3.65 12.42
N ILE A 85 10.58 4.00 11.32
CA ILE A 85 11.27 5.30 11.20
C ILE A 85 10.27 6.46 11.13
N PHE A 86 9.15 6.29 10.43
CA PHE A 86 8.17 7.35 10.18
C PHE A 86 6.94 7.32 11.11
N ALA A 87 6.81 6.32 11.98
CA ALA A 87 5.74 6.26 13.00
C ALA A 87 6.17 6.84 14.36
N ILE A 88 7.46 7.14 14.56
CA ILE A 88 8.00 7.87 15.72
C ILE A 88 8.09 9.35 15.36
#